data_AF-A0A9X6RPT0-F1
#
_entry.id   AF-A0A9X6RPT0-F1
#
_cell.length_a   1.000
_cell.length_b   1.000
_cell.length_c   1.000
_cell.angle_alpha   90.00
_cell.angle_beta   90.00
_cell.angle_gamma   90.00
#
_symmetry.space_group_name_H-M   'P 1'
#
loop_
_entity.id
_entity.type
_entity.pdbx_description
1 polymer ?
#
loop_
_entity_poly.entity_id
_entity_poly.type
_entity_poly.pdbx_seq_one_letter_code
_entity_poly.pdbx_strand_id
1 'polypeptide(L)'
;MSPEMLAYVYGTDDEDQPFLTGIGRASDIWSVGCTVLEMVGRGQLQYKTADGTIIVDSEKPKKFLKQVEGGAYPDQSDAEARLGSELSHVLAHCLRKVADERPRVAKLDGLVQAVGRRHN
;
A
#
# COMPACT_ATOMS: atom_id res chain seq x y z
N MET A 1 -3.85 5.55 2.87
CA MET A 1 -3.66 5.10 4.26
C MET A 1 -3.23 3.65 4.26
N SER A 2 -2.32 3.24 5.13
CA SER A 2 -1.97 1.82 5.31
C SER A 2 -3.06 1.08 6.08
N PRO A 3 -3.12 -0.27 6.01
CA PRO A 3 -4.11 -1.07 6.73
C PRO A 3 -4.19 -0.75 8.23
N GLU A 4 -3.05 -0.65 8.90
CA GLU A 4 -2.99 -0.33 10.34
C GLU A 4 -3.49 1.10 10.65
N MET A 5 -3.27 2.06 9.74
CA MET A 5 -3.81 3.41 9.87
C MET A 5 -5.33 3.43 9.69
N LEU A 6 -5.86 2.63 8.75
CA LEU A 6 -7.31 2.49 8.55
C LEU A 6 -7.98 1.87 9.77
N ALA A 7 -7.37 0.83 10.35
CA ALA A 7 -7.86 0.21 11.57
C ALA A 7 -7.85 1.20 12.74
N TYR A 8 -6.82 2.04 12.85
CA TYR A 8 -6.79 3.08 13.87
C TYR A 8 -7.89 4.13 13.68
N VAL A 9 -8.09 4.64 12.47
CA VAL A 9 -9.03 5.75 12.22
C VAL A 9 -10.50 5.28 12.20
N TYR A 10 -10.77 4.06 11.74
CA TYR A 10 -12.14 3.59 11.49
C TYR A 10 -12.54 2.32 12.25
N GLY A 11 -11.61 1.73 13.01
CA GLY A 11 -11.81 0.44 13.69
C GLY A 11 -12.32 0.53 15.12
N THR A 12 -12.31 1.71 15.75
CA THR A 12 -12.85 1.89 17.11
C THR A 12 -14.02 2.86 17.11
N ASP A 13 -15.06 2.52 17.87
CA ASP A 13 -16.13 3.47 18.22
C ASP A 13 -15.83 4.21 19.55
N ASP A 14 -14.82 3.74 20.30
CA ASP A 14 -14.30 4.35 21.53
C ASP A 14 -12.93 4.99 21.25
N GLU A 15 -12.84 6.32 21.38
CA GLU A 15 -11.59 7.09 21.20
C GLU A 15 -10.62 6.93 22.40
N ASP A 16 -11.12 6.45 23.55
CA ASP A 16 -10.39 6.40 24.83
C ASP A 16 -9.74 5.04 25.14
N GLN A 17 -9.85 4.04 24.26
CA GLN A 17 -9.18 2.75 24.47
C GLN A 17 -7.71 2.81 24.04
N PRO A 18 -6.74 2.55 24.93
CA PRO A 18 -5.35 2.41 24.53
C PRO A 18 -5.16 1.09 23.77
N PHE A 19 -5.01 1.15 22.45
CA PHE A 19 -4.62 0.02 21.62
C PHE A 19 -3.29 0.27 20.90
N LEU A 20 -2.50 -0.79 20.73
CA LEU A 20 -1.25 -0.74 19.97
C LEU A 20 -1.60 -0.55 18.49
N THR A 21 -1.35 0.65 17.97
CA THR A 21 -1.74 1.02 16.60
C THR A 21 -0.92 0.33 15.52
N GLY A 22 0.33 -0.05 15.83
CA GLY A 22 1.28 -0.58 14.86
C GLY A 22 1.71 0.43 13.78
N ILE A 23 1.29 1.70 13.90
CA ILE A 23 1.63 2.76 12.95
C ILE A 23 3.08 3.18 13.14
N GLY A 24 3.81 3.32 12.04
CA GLY A 24 5.19 3.77 12.07
C GLY A 24 5.83 3.77 10.68
N ARG A 25 7.15 3.55 10.62
CA ARG A 25 7.93 3.61 9.36
C ARG A 25 7.37 2.71 8.25
N ALA A 26 6.81 1.55 8.61
CA ALA A 26 6.19 0.66 7.62
C ALA A 26 4.93 1.27 6.98
N SER A 27 4.20 2.13 7.70
CA SER A 27 3.07 2.90 7.18
C SER A 27 3.54 3.96 6.17
N ASP A 28 4.68 4.59 6.43
CA ASP A 28 5.31 5.52 5.47
C ASP A 28 5.70 4.79 4.18
N ILE A 29 6.29 3.58 4.28
CA ILE A 29 6.66 2.76 3.12
C ILE A 29 5.43 2.38 2.28
N TRP A 30 4.32 2.04 2.93
CA TRP A 30 3.05 1.83 2.23
C TRP A 30 2.60 3.09 1.49
N SER A 31 2.67 4.26 2.15
CA SER A 31 2.28 5.53 1.54
C SER A 31 3.10 5.85 0.29
N VAL A 32 4.42 5.60 0.32
CA VAL A 32 5.30 5.74 -0.85
C VAL A 32 4.82 4.83 -1.99
N GLY A 33 4.48 3.57 -1.70
CA GLY A 33 3.93 2.66 -2.70
C GLY A 33 2.64 3.18 -3.32
N CYS A 34 1.70 3.68 -2.51
CA CYS A 34 0.47 4.30 -3.01
C CYS A 34 0.75 5.54 -3.86
N THR A 35 1.67 6.40 -3.46
CA THR A 35 2.06 7.59 -4.23
C THR A 35 2.65 7.21 -5.59
N VAL A 36 3.50 6.18 -5.65
CA VAL A 36 4.03 5.66 -6.92
C VAL A 36 2.91 5.15 -7.82
N LEU A 37 1.95 4.40 -7.25
CA LEU A 37 0.77 3.95 -8.00
C LEU A 37 -0.06 5.11 -8.54
N GLU A 38 -0.28 6.14 -7.73
CA GLU A 38 -1.01 7.33 -8.15
C GLU A 38 -0.29 8.07 -9.28
N MET A 39 1.04 8.19 -9.23
CA MET A 39 1.85 8.79 -10.30
C MET A 39 1.70 8.02 -11.62
N VAL A 40 1.74 6.68 -11.59
CA VAL A 40 1.60 5.88 -12.83
C VAL A 40 0.15 5.81 -13.32
N GLY A 41 -0.79 5.78 -12.38
CA GLY A 41 -2.24 5.76 -12.59
C GLY A 41 -2.85 7.11 -12.94
N ARG A 42 -2.03 8.14 -13.22
CA ARG A 42 -2.47 9.49 -13.61
C ARG A 42 -3.39 10.15 -12.57
N GLY A 43 -3.02 10.05 -11.30
CA GLY A 43 -3.77 10.63 -10.19
C GLY A 43 -4.91 9.76 -9.67
N GLN A 44 -5.03 8.51 -10.15
CA GLN A 44 -6.03 7.57 -9.65
C GLN A 44 -5.35 6.43 -8.88
N LEU A 45 -5.82 6.23 -7.65
CA LEU A 45 -5.48 5.06 -6.84
C LEU A 45 -6.75 4.23 -6.61
N GLN A 46 -6.80 3.06 -7.24
CA GLN A 46 -7.89 2.12 -7.06
C GLN A 46 -7.45 0.97 -6.16
N TYR A 47 -8.42 0.28 -5.56
CA TYR A 47 -8.19 -0.93 -4.78
C TYR A 47 -8.97 -2.07 -5.41
N LYS A 48 -8.37 -3.26 -5.41
CA LYS A 48 -9.01 -4.52 -5.79
C LYS A 48 -9.29 -5.36 -4.57
N THR A 49 -10.40 -6.09 -4.60
CA THR A 49 -10.67 -7.18 -3.64
C THR A 49 -9.67 -8.33 -3.82
N ALA A 50 -9.58 -9.22 -2.83
CA ALA A 50 -8.61 -10.33 -2.85
C ALA A 50 -8.78 -11.27 -4.07
N ASP A 51 -10.00 -11.39 -4.59
CA ASP A 51 -10.35 -12.14 -5.81
C ASP A 51 -10.10 -11.35 -7.12
N GLY A 52 -9.70 -10.08 -7.02
CA GLY A 52 -9.37 -9.22 -8.15
C GLY A 52 -10.57 -8.59 -8.87
N THR A 53 -11.79 -8.83 -8.39
CA THR A 53 -13.02 -8.61 -9.18
C THR A 53 -13.65 -7.22 -9.01
N ILE A 54 -13.41 -6.51 -7.90
CA ILE A 54 -14.19 -5.30 -7.54
C ILE A 54 -13.28 -4.10 -7.20
N ILE A 55 -13.64 -2.91 -7.71
CA ILE A 55 -13.14 -1.61 -7.23
C ILE A 55 -13.76 -1.32 -5.86
N VAL A 56 -12.92 -1.26 -4.84
CA VAL A 56 -13.35 -1.03 -3.46
C VAL A 56 -13.94 0.38 -3.29
N ASP A 57 -15.06 0.46 -2.58
CA ASP A 57 -15.77 1.70 -2.28
C ASP A 57 -15.10 2.40 -1.08
N SER A 58 -14.23 3.38 -1.37
CA SER A 58 -13.49 4.15 -0.36
C SER A 58 -14.31 5.27 0.27
N GLU A 59 -15.50 5.59 -0.25
CA GLU A 59 -16.37 6.64 0.28
C GLU A 59 -17.07 6.21 1.58
N LYS A 60 -17.08 4.90 1.89
CA LYS A 60 -17.67 4.33 3.10
C LYS A 60 -16.57 3.76 4.00
N PRO A 61 -16.02 4.55 4.94
CA PRO A 61 -14.80 4.19 5.65
C PRO A 61 -14.82 2.83 6.39
N LYS A 62 -15.91 2.52 7.11
CA LYS A 62 -16.05 1.23 7.81
C LYS A 62 -16.14 0.04 6.85
N LYS A 63 -16.74 0.23 5.67
CA LYS A 63 -16.81 -0.80 4.63
C LYS A 63 -15.45 -0.98 3.97
N PHE A 64 -14.77 0.12 3.65
CA PHE A 64 -13.42 0.14 3.12
C PHE A 64 -12.44 -0.60 4.05
N LEU A 65 -12.47 -0.31 5.36
CA LEU A 65 -11.68 -1.02 6.36
C LEU A 65 -11.92 -2.54 6.30
N LYS A 66 -13.17 -2.99 6.38
CA LYS A 66 -13.50 -4.43 6.29
C LYS A 66 -13.00 -5.09 5.02
N GLN A 67 -13.01 -4.37 3.90
CA GLN A 67 -12.51 -4.89 2.63
C GLN A 67 -10.98 -5.01 2.63
N VAL A 68 -10.26 -4.02 3.16
CA VAL A 68 -8.79 -4.08 3.33
C VAL A 68 -8.39 -5.17 4.33
N GLU A 69 -9.13 -5.33 5.43
CA GLU A 69 -8.98 -6.46 6.36
C GLU A 69 -9.26 -7.81 5.69
N GLY A 70 -10.22 -7.85 4.77
CA GLY A 70 -10.52 -9.00 3.92
C GLY A 70 -9.47 -9.28 2.83
N GLY A 71 -8.41 -8.48 2.74
CA GLY A 71 -7.31 -8.68 1.79
C GLY A 71 -7.41 -7.83 0.53
N ALA A 72 -8.28 -6.83 0.48
CA ALA A 72 -8.23 -5.84 -0.58
C ALA A 72 -6.89 -5.07 -0.57
N TYR A 73 -6.38 -4.74 -1.75
CA TYR A 73 -5.05 -4.17 -1.96
C TYR A 73 -5.09 -3.09 -3.05
N PRO A 74 -4.13 -2.14 -3.06
CA PRO A 74 -4.02 -1.15 -4.13
C PRO A 74 -3.76 -1.83 -5.47
N ASP A 75 -4.51 -1.45 -6.50
CA ASP A 75 -4.39 -2.03 -7.84
C ASP A 75 -3.01 -1.72 -8.45
N GLN A 76 -2.31 -2.77 -8.85
CA GLN A 76 -0.96 -2.72 -9.43
C GLN A 76 -0.95 -3.15 -10.92
N SER A 77 -2.11 -3.33 -11.56
CA SER A 77 -2.18 -3.82 -12.95
C SER A 77 -1.40 -2.97 -13.97
N ASP A 78 -1.33 -1.65 -13.75
CA ASP A 78 -0.59 -0.73 -14.61
C ASP A 78 0.91 -0.64 -14.26
N ALA A 79 1.33 -1.18 -13.11
CA ALA A 79 2.66 -0.95 -12.56
C ALA A 79 3.76 -1.54 -13.45
N GLU A 80 3.67 -2.82 -13.81
CA GLU A 80 4.70 -3.48 -14.61
C GLU A 80 4.85 -2.84 -16.00
N ALA A 81 3.73 -2.56 -16.68
CA ALA A 81 3.75 -1.96 -18.00
C ALA A 81 4.38 -0.55 -18.02
N ARG A 82 4.35 0.18 -16.90
CA ARG A 82 4.81 1.57 -16.81
C ARG A 82 6.16 1.73 -16.11
N LEU A 83 6.48 0.86 -15.16
CA LEU A 83 7.68 0.93 -14.34
C LEU A 83 8.74 -0.11 -14.74
N GLY A 84 8.34 -1.15 -15.48
CA GLY A 84 9.14 -2.35 -15.69
C GLY A 84 9.01 -3.35 -14.53
N SER A 85 9.44 -4.59 -14.78
CA SER A 85 9.28 -5.72 -13.85
C SER A 85 9.99 -5.49 -12.51
N GLU A 86 11.24 -5.00 -12.54
CA GLU A 86 12.05 -4.82 -11.33
C GLU A 86 11.43 -3.80 -10.38
N LEU A 87 11.06 -2.62 -10.88
CA LEU A 87 10.48 -1.56 -10.05
C LEU A 87 9.05 -1.88 -9.62
N SER A 88 8.27 -2.57 -10.47
CA SER A 88 6.98 -3.15 -10.09
C SER A 88 7.13 -4.15 -8.93
N HIS A 89 8.18 -4.97 -8.94
CA HIS A 89 8.44 -5.90 -7.85
C HIS A 89 8.78 -5.18 -6.53
N VAL A 90 9.60 -4.11 -6.59
CA VAL A 90 9.88 -3.26 -5.42
C VAL A 90 8.59 -2.63 -4.87
N LEU A 91 7.75 -2.11 -5.76
CA LEU A 91 6.46 -1.54 -5.42
C LEU A 91 5.55 -2.55 -4.71
N ALA A 92 5.49 -3.79 -5.21
CA ALA A 92 4.71 -4.86 -4.58
C ALA A 92 5.17 -5.17 -3.14
N HIS A 93 6.47 -5.10 -2.85
CA HIS A 93 6.97 -5.24 -1.47
C HIS A 93 6.56 -4.08 -0.56
N CYS A 94 6.50 -2.86 -1.06
CA CYS A 94 6.01 -1.70 -0.29
C CYS A 94 4.53 -1.84 0.08
N LEU A 95 3.74 -2.48 -0.77
CA LEU A 95 2.28 -2.61 -0.66
C LEU A 95 1.82 -3.93 -0.02
N ARG A 96 2.70 -4.61 0.72
CA ARG A 96 2.31 -5.79 1.49
C ARG A 96 1.41 -5.41 2.66
N LYS A 97 0.34 -6.19 2.85
CA LYS A 97 -0.64 -5.94 3.92
C LYS A 97 0.02 -5.94 5.30
N VAL A 98 0.84 -6.95 5.60
CA VAL A 98 1.55 -7.08 6.88
C VAL A 98 2.72 -6.10 6.92
N ALA A 99 2.73 -5.24 7.95
CA ALA A 99 3.71 -4.15 8.09
C ALA A 99 5.17 -4.64 8.13
N ASP A 100 5.44 -5.73 8.84
CA ASP A 100 6.80 -6.30 9.00
C ASP A 100 7.36 -6.92 7.72
N GLU A 101 6.51 -7.21 6.74
CA GLU A 101 6.95 -7.74 5.45
C GLU A 101 7.38 -6.62 4.48
N ARG A 102 7.06 -5.36 4.79
CA ARG A 102 7.45 -4.21 3.97
C ARG A 102 8.95 -3.92 4.13
N PRO A 103 9.63 -3.43 3.09
CA PRO A 103 11.06 -3.15 3.17
C PRO A 103 11.34 -2.01 4.14
N ARG A 104 12.45 -2.11 4.89
CA ARG A 104 13.01 -0.95 5.59
C ARG A 104 13.58 0.05 4.60
N VAL A 105 13.64 1.33 4.98
CA VAL A 105 14.15 2.43 4.14
C VAL A 105 15.51 2.12 3.49
N ALA A 106 16.49 1.61 4.24
CA ALA A 106 17.81 1.28 3.70
C ALA A 106 17.74 0.18 2.60
N LYS A 107 16.82 -0.78 2.75
CA LYS A 107 16.62 -1.82 1.73
C LYS A 107 15.89 -1.26 0.51
N LEU A 108 14.91 -0.38 0.72
CA LEU A 108 14.18 0.27 -0.36
C LEU A 108 15.11 1.15 -1.21
N ASP A 109 15.94 1.99 -0.58
CA ASP A 109 16.94 2.81 -1.28
C ASP A 109 17.89 1.96 -2.14
N GLY A 110 18.44 0.88 -1.55
CA GLY A 110 19.30 -0.04 -2.29
C GLY A 110 18.60 -0.71 -3.50
N LEU A 111 17.31 -1.07 -3.36
CA LEU A 111 16.52 -1.64 -4.45
C LEU A 111 16.30 -0.62 -5.57
N VAL A 112 15.93 0.62 -5.23
CA VAL A 112 15.69 1.69 -6.22
C VAL A 112 16.98 2.06 -6.95
N GLN A 113 18.12 2.19 -6.24
CA GLN A 113 19.41 2.46 -6.87
C GLN A 113 19.84 1.33 -7.81
N ALA A 114 19.59 0.08 -7.45
CA ALA A 114 19.91 -1.07 -8.29
C ALA A 114 19.12 -1.05 -9.62
N VAL A 115 17.85 -0.63 -9.59
CA VAL A 115 17.06 -0.41 -10.80
C VAL A 115 17.66 0.73 -11.63
N GLY A 116 17.93 1.89 -11.01
CA GLY A 116 18.45 3.07 -11.72
C GLY A 116 19.79 2.83 -12.43
N ARG A 117 20.69 2.03 -11.84
CA ARG A 117 21.99 1.70 -12.46
C ARG A 117 21.92 0.77 -13.67
N ARG A 118 20.82 0.03 -13.85
CA ARG A 118 20.65 -0.87 -15.01
C ARG A 118 20.06 -0.17 -16.23
N HIS A 119 19.51 1.03 -16.04
CA HIS A 119 18.91 1.85 -17.09
C HIS A 119 19.82 3.00 -17.58
N ASN A 120 21.00 3.17 -16.96
CA ASN A 120 22.07 4.07 -17.39
C ASN A 120 23.22 3.27 -18.00
#